data_AF-A0A7Y2EH26-F1
#
_entry.id   AF-A0A7Y2EH26-F1
#
_cell.length_a   1.000
_cell.length_b   1.000
_cell.length_c   1.000
_cell.angle_alpha   90.00
_cell.angle_beta   90.00
_cell.angle_gamma   90.00
#
_symmetry.space_group_name_H-M   'P 1'
#
loop_
_entity.id
_entity.type
_entity.pdbx_description
1 polymer ?
#
loop_
_entity_poly.entity_id
_entity_poly.type
_entity_poly.pdbx_seq_one_letter_code
_entity_poly.pdbx_strand_id
1 'polypeptide(L)' 'MKKHLSTTDLIVIVITAVLFIVALFVKGFTKELLLEAGVLLVSIKLILMNHKSALKNKLILKKLDEINQRVTVLDNKKSD' A
#
# COMPACT_ATOMS: atom_id res chain seq x y z
N MET A 1 -3.18 -8.25 12.84
CA MET A 1 -4.09 -7.17 12.39
C MET A 1 -3.78 -5.83 13.08
N LYS A 2 -2.56 -5.29 13.00
CA LYS A 2 -2.28 -3.89 13.38
C LYS A 2 -1.16 -3.36 12.49
N LYS A 3 -1.40 -2.18 11.90
CA LYS A 3 -0.42 -1.27 11.29
C LYS A 3 0.14 -1.67 9.90
N HIS A 4 -0.67 -1.50 8.86
CA HIS A 4 -0.17 -1.55 7.46
C HIS A 4 -0.54 -0.33 6.61
N LEU A 5 -1.26 0.65 7.15
CA LEU A 5 -1.07 2.03 6.71
C LEU A 5 0.14 2.52 7.48
N SER A 6 1.29 2.62 6.81
CA SER A 6 2.48 3.16 7.46
C SER A 6 2.13 4.55 7.97
N THR A 7 2.64 4.95 9.14
CA THR A 7 2.34 6.28 9.70
C THR A 7 2.66 7.38 8.68
N THR A 8 3.67 7.15 7.83
CA THR A 8 4.01 7.97 6.67
C THR A 8 2.91 8.03 5.61
N ASP A 9 2.30 6.90 5.25
CA ASP A 9 1.21 6.86 4.25
C ASP A 9 0.00 7.66 4.74
N LEU A 10 -0.33 7.54 6.03
CA LEU A 10 -1.40 8.31 6.65
C LEU A 10 -1.09 9.80 6.65
N ILE A 11 0.14 10.19 6.98
CA ILE A 11 0.60 11.58 6.95
C ILE A 11 0.47 12.18 5.54
N VAL A 12 0.90 11.44 4.52
CA VAL A 12 0.79 11.89 3.12
C VAL A 12 -0.67 12.07 2.73
N ILE A 13 -1.56 11.12 3.04
CA ILE A 13 -3.00 11.26 2.79
C ILE A 13 -3.57 12.51 3.45
N VAL A 14 -3.25 12.73 4.73
CA VAL A 14 -3.77 13.85 5.49
C VAL A 14 -3.26 15.18 4.93
N ILE A 15 -1.97 15.30 4.62
CA ILE A 15 -1.41 16.52 4.03
C ILE A 15 -2.04 16.79 2.65
N THR A 16 -2.17 15.78 1.81
CA THR A 16 -2.83 15.91 0.50
C THR A 16 -4.29 16.31 0.63
N ALA A 17 -5.02 15.76 1.60
CA ALA A 17 -6.41 16.12 1.86
C ALA A 17 -6.56 17.56 2.37
N VAL A 18 -5.69 18.00 3.27
CA VAL A 18 -5.70 19.38 3.79
C VAL A 18 -5.39 20.39 2.68
N LEU A 19 -4.35 20.14 1.88
CA LEU A 19 -4.01 21.01 0.73
C LEU A 19 -5.14 21.05 -0.31
N PHE A 20 -5.80 19.92 -0.56
CA PHE A 20 -6.97 19.83 -1.44
C PHE A 20 -8.13 20.67 -0.91
N ILE A 21 -8.48 20.53 0.37
CA ILE A 21 -9.55 21.33 0.99
C ILE A 21 -9.22 22.83 0.91
N VAL A 22 -7.98 23.23 1.21
CA VAL A 22 -7.55 24.63 1.09
C VAL A 22 -7.68 25.12 -0.35
N ALA A 23 -7.26 24.33 -1.34
CA ALA A 23 -7.38 24.69 -2.76
C ALA A 23 -8.85 24.90 -3.18
N LEU A 24 -9.77 24.05 -2.71
CA LEU A 24 -11.22 24.21 -2.98
C LEU A 24 -11.78 25.53 -2.47
N PHE A 25 -11.36 25.97 -1.29
CA PHE A 25 -11.81 27.23 -0.72
C PHE A 25 -11.13 28.45 -1.39
N VAL A 26 -9.90 28.30 -1.89
CA VAL A 26 -9.16 29.39 -2.53
C VAL A 26 -9.56 29.59 -4.00
N LYS A 27 -9.86 28.51 -4.75
CA LYS A 27 -10.15 28.58 -6.19
C LYS A 27 -11.62 28.45 -6.59
N GLY A 28 -12.49 27.92 -5.72
CA GLY A 28 -13.92 27.75 -5.98
C GLY A 28 -14.29 26.50 -6.80
N PHE A 29 -15.58 26.13 -6.79
CA PHE A 29 -16.17 24.87 -7.31
C PHE A 29 -16.25 24.73 -8.86
N THR A 30 -15.30 25.26 -9.63
CA THR A 30 -15.29 25.17 -11.11
C THR A 30 -14.46 23.97 -11.62
N LYS A 31 -14.34 23.79 -12.96
CA LYS A 31 -13.74 22.62 -13.67
C LYS A 31 -12.46 22.02 -13.04
N GLU A 32 -11.69 22.79 -12.29
CA GLU A 32 -10.50 22.33 -11.56
C GLU A 32 -10.81 21.31 -10.45
N LEU A 33 -12.02 21.31 -9.88
CA LEU A 33 -12.46 20.32 -8.88
C LEU A 33 -12.36 18.87 -9.37
N LEU A 34 -12.71 18.61 -10.64
CA LEU A 34 -12.59 17.27 -11.22
C LEU A 34 -11.13 16.85 -11.41
N LEU A 35 -10.27 17.80 -11.76
CA LEU A 35 -8.84 17.57 -11.92
C LEU A 35 -8.20 17.26 -10.56
N GLU A 36 -8.51 18.07 -9.54
CA GLU A 36 -8.00 17.91 -8.19
C GLU A 36 -8.54 16.63 -7.52
N ALA A 37 -9.83 16.29 -7.72
CA ALA A 37 -10.40 15.02 -7.28
C ALA A 37 -9.77 13.81 -8.00
N GLY A 38 -9.41 13.96 -9.28
CA GLY A 38 -8.66 12.96 -10.03
C GLY A 38 -7.27 12.70 -9.43
N VAL A 39 -6.54 13.75 -9.05
CA VAL A 39 -5.24 13.63 -8.39
C VAL A 39 -5.38 12.94 -7.02
N LEU A 40 -6.39 13.32 -6.22
CA LEU A 40 -6.67 12.68 -4.93
C LEU A 40 -6.99 11.18 -5.09
N LEU A 41 -7.83 10.82 -6.06
CA LEU A 41 -8.19 9.44 -6.36
C LEU A 41 -6.99 8.61 -6.83
N VAL A 42 -6.09 9.19 -7.62
CA VAL A 42 -4.84 8.52 -8.03
C VAL A 42 -3.94 8.28 -6.82
N SER A 43 -3.77 9.25 -5.92
CA SER A 43 -2.98 9.08 -4.68
C SER A 43 -3.54 7.97 -3.79
N ILE A 44 -4.85 7.96 -3.54
CA ILE A 44 -5.49 6.89 -2.75
C ILE A 44 -5.31 5.52 -3.43
N LYS A 45 -5.46 5.45 -4.75
CA LYS A 45 -5.28 4.22 -5.53
C LYS A 45 -3.84 3.69 -5.44
N LEU A 46 -2.84 4.56 -5.52
CA LEU A 46 -1.43 4.20 -5.39
C LEU A 46 -1.12 3.63 -4.00
N ILE A 47 -1.65 4.25 -2.95
CA ILE A 47 -1.45 3.78 -1.57
C ILE A 47 -2.11 2.40 -1.36
N LEU A 48 -3.36 2.23 -1.81
CA LEU A 48 -4.07 0.95 -1.76
C LEU A 48 -3.34 -0.14 -2.55
N MET A 49 -2.82 0.20 -3.72
CA MET A 49 -2.08 -0.73 -4.58
C MET A 49 -0.78 -1.18 -3.90
N ASN A 50 -0.02 -0.24 -3.32
CA ASN A 50 1.21 -0.55 -2.60
C ASN A 50 0.94 -1.44 -1.38
N HIS A 51 -0.10 -1.12 -0.61
CA HIS A 51 -0.54 -1.94 0.53
C HIS A 51 -0.88 -3.37 0.11
N LYS A 52 -1.68 -3.53 -0.96
CA LYS A 52 -2.05 -4.85 -1.49
C LYS A 52 -0.83 -5.61 -2.02
N SER A 53 0.12 -4.92 -2.63
CA SER A 53 1.38 -5.49 -3.09
C SER A 53 2.24 -6.00 -1.92
N ALA A 54 2.39 -5.19 -0.87
CA ALA A 54 3.13 -5.58 0.34
C ALA A 54 2.55 -6.84 1.01
N LEU A 55 1.22 -6.93 1.11
CA LEU A 55 0.55 -8.12 1.64
C LEU A 55 0.81 -9.37 0.80
N LYS A 56 0.72 -9.25 -0.53
CA LYS A 56 1.04 -10.35 -1.44
C LYS A 56 2.49 -10.77 -1.31
N ASN A 57 3.41 -9.82 -1.21
CA ASN A 57 4.84 -10.11 -1.08
C ASN A 57 5.14 -10.86 0.22
N LYS A 58 4.50 -10.48 1.32
CA LYS A 58 4.61 -11.19 2.60
C LYS A 58 4.09 -12.64 2.51
N LEU A 59 2.98 -12.86 1.80
CA LEU A 59 2.45 -14.20 1.55
C LEU A 59 3.38 -15.04 0.69
N ILE A 60 4.00 -14.43 -0.34
CA ILE A 60 4.98 -15.10 -1.20
C ILE A 60 6.21 -15.51 -0.38
N LEU A 61 6.77 -14.59 0.41
CA LEU A 61 7.91 -14.90 1.28
C LEU A 61 7.58 -16.02 2.27
N LYS A 62 6.40 -15.99 2.89
CA LYS A 62 5.97 -17.08 3.78
C LYS A 62 5.89 -18.42 3.06
N LYS A 63 5.31 -18.44 1.85
CA LYS A 63 5.24 -19.68 1.04
C LYS A 63 6.63 -20.17 0.63
N LEU A 64 7.54 -19.26 0.33
CA LEU A 64 8.92 -19.59 -0.01
C LEU A 64 9.65 -20.21 1.19
N ASP A 65 9.48 -19.66 2.39
CA ASP A 65 10.02 -20.24 3.63
C ASP A 65 9.44 -21.64 3.91
N GLU A 66 8.13 -21.82 3.74
CA GLU A 66 7.49 -23.14 3.89
C GLU A 66 8.04 -24.18 2.90
N ILE A 67 8.32 -23.78 1.65
CA ILE A 67 8.93 -24.65 0.64
C ILE A 67 10.38 -24.98 1.02
N ASN A 68 11.18 -23.97 1.37
CA ASN A 68 12.57 -24.16 1.78
C ASN A 68 12.68 -25.12 2.98
N GLN A 69 11.84 -24.94 4.00
CA GLN A 69 11.80 -25.84 5.15
C GLN A 69 11.48 -27.29 4.74
N ARG A 70 10.52 -27.50 3.84
CA ARG A 70 10.19 -28.84 3.33
C ARG A 70 11.35 -29.46 2.55
N VAL A 71 12.04 -28.68 1.73
CA VAL A 71 13.21 -29.14 0.97
C VAL A 71 14.33 -29.54 1.93
N THR A 72 14.64 -28.74 2.94
CA THR A 72 15.67 -29.07 3.94
C THR A 72 15.33 -30.34 4.73
N VAL A 73 14.06 -30.55 5.10
CA VAL A 73 13.64 -31.77 5.80
C VAL A 73 13.79 -33.00 4.89
N LEU A 74 13.48 -32.88 3.60
CA LEU A 74 13.62 -33.97 2.64
C LEU A 74 15.09 -34.33 2.36
N ASP A 75 15.97 -33.34 2.34
CA ASP A 75 17.41 -33.53 2.13
C ASP A 75 18.05 -34.27 3.32
N ASN A 76 17.71 -33.86 4.55
CA ASN A 76 18.15 -34.54 5.77
C ASN A 76 17.64 -36.00 5.85
N LYS A 77 16.42 -36.26 5.38
CA LYS A 77 15.84 -37.62 5.39
C LYS A 77 16.44 -38.56 4.33
N LYS A 78 17.28 -38.06 3.43
CA LYS A 78 17.94 -38.84 2.37
C LYS A 78 19.39 -39.21 2.72
N SER A 79 19.94 -38.63 3.79
CA SER A 79 21.27 -38.94 4.35
C SER A 79 21.24 -39.99 5.48
N ASP A 80 20.06 -40.38 5.94
CA ASP A 80 19.80 -41.56 6.78
C ASP A 80 19.30 -42.73 5.91
#